data_AF-A0A939PPW2-F1
#
_entry.id   AF-A0A939PPW2-F1
#
_cell.length_a   1.000
_cell.length_b   1.000
_cell.length_c   1.000
_cell.angle_alpha   90.00
_cell.angle_beta   90.00
_cell.angle_gamma   90.00
#
_symmetry.space_group_name_H-M   'P 1'
#
loop_
_entity.id
_entity.type
_entity.pdbx_description
1 polymer ?
#
loop_
_entity_poly.entity_id
_entity_poly.type
_entity_poly.pdbx_seq_one_letter_code
_entity_poly.pdbx_strand_id
1 'polypeptide(L)'
;MHVSVPAAFTESVAARYVWAVARISLAWVFVWAFLDKTFGLGHETPSAKAWIDGGSPTEGFLKNTPKGPFAGFYHDLAGLAWVDWLFMLGLAGIGAALLLGIGMRIAAAAGALLLVMMWSVVLPPANNLFMDDHLIYAIVIVGLAL
;
A
#
# COMPACT_ATOMS: atom_id res chain seq x y z
N MET A 1 -8.23 -39.89 32.98
CA MET A 1 -7.42 -38.73 32.55
C MET A 1 -8.21 -37.99 31.49
N HIS A 2 -8.95 -36.93 31.86
CA HIS A 2 -9.68 -36.10 30.90
C HIS A 2 -8.70 -35.10 30.30
N VAL A 3 -8.33 -35.28 29.03
CA VAL A 3 -7.59 -34.29 28.28
C VAL A 3 -8.59 -33.22 27.85
N SER A 4 -8.62 -32.10 28.57
CA SER A 4 -9.33 -30.91 28.13
C SER A 4 -8.64 -30.36 26.89
N VAL A 5 -9.22 -30.59 25.71
CA VAL A 5 -8.80 -29.94 24.48
C VAL A 5 -9.07 -28.43 24.66
N PRO A 6 -8.05 -27.55 24.60
CA PRO A 6 -8.28 -26.12 24.71
C PRO A 6 -9.23 -25.70 23.58
N ALA A 7 -10.28 -24.95 23.93
CA ALA A 7 -11.18 -24.39 22.95
C ALA A 7 -10.36 -23.52 21.98
N ALA A 8 -10.48 -23.79 20.68
CA ALA A 8 -9.86 -22.95 19.67
C ALA A 8 -10.35 -21.51 19.88
N PHE A 9 -9.44 -20.56 20.03
CA PHE A 9 -9.77 -19.14 20.12
C PHE A 9 -10.48 -18.73 18.83
N THR A 10 -11.82 -18.71 18.87
CA THR A 10 -12.64 -18.26 17.75
C THR A 10 -12.77 -16.75 17.90
N GLU A 11 -12.42 -16.00 16.86
CA GLU A 11 -12.59 -14.55 16.88
C GLU A 11 -14.03 -14.18 17.23
N SER A 12 -14.19 -13.17 18.09
CA SER A 12 -15.51 -12.64 18.40
C SER A 12 -16.18 -12.13 17.12
N VAL A 13 -17.51 -12.12 17.11
CA VAL A 13 -18.28 -11.60 15.97
C VAL A 13 -17.86 -10.16 15.64
N ALA A 14 -17.66 -9.33 16.67
CA ALA A 14 -17.18 -7.97 16.52
C ALA A 14 -15.80 -7.90 15.86
N ALA A 15 -14.84 -8.73 16.28
CA ALA A 15 -13.49 -8.76 15.70
C ALA A 15 -13.53 -9.09 14.20
N ARG A 16 -14.36 -10.07 13.78
CA ARG A 16 -14.51 -10.40 12.36
C ARG A 16 -15.02 -9.23 11.52
N TYR A 17 -15.98 -8.46 12.04
CA TYR A 17 -16.45 -7.26 11.36
C TYR A 17 -15.39 -6.17 11.31
N VAL A 18 -14.63 -5.98 12.38
CA VAL A 18 -13.52 -5.01 12.41
C VAL A 18 -12.47 -5.36 11.35
N TRP A 19 -12.05 -6.64 11.26
CA TRP A 19 -11.10 -7.08 10.24
C TRP A 19 -11.65 -6.98 8.81
N ALA A 20 -12.93 -7.27 8.61
CA ALA A 20 -13.58 -7.07 7.32
C ALA A 20 -13.56 -5.59 6.91
N VAL A 21 -13.87 -4.68 7.83
CA VAL A 21 -13.80 -3.23 7.59
C VAL A 21 -12.36 -2.80 7.34
N ALA A 22 -11.40 -3.24 8.15
CA ALA A 22 -9.99 -2.92 7.98
C ALA A 22 -9.47 -3.34 6.58
N ARG A 23 -9.84 -4.53 6.12
CA ARG A 23 -9.50 -5.03 4.78
C ARG A 23 -10.06 -4.12 3.68
N ILE A 24 -11.35 -3.78 3.75
CA ILE A 24 -11.99 -2.93 2.74
C ILE A 24 -11.44 -1.51 2.78
N SER A 25 -11.16 -0.96 3.97
CA SER A 25 -10.53 0.35 4.12
C SER A 25 -9.13 0.38 3.49
N LEU A 26 -8.31 -0.65 3.73
CA LEU A 26 -7.00 -0.74 3.09
C LEU A 26 -7.10 -0.95 1.58
N ALA A 27 -8.01 -1.80 1.12
CA ALA A 27 -8.28 -1.97 -0.31
C ALA A 27 -8.61 -0.62 -0.97
N TRP A 28 -9.45 0.19 -0.31
CA TRP A 28 -9.82 1.51 -0.77
C TRP A 28 -8.63 2.45 -0.90
N VAL A 29 -7.66 2.44 0.04
CA VAL A 29 -6.44 3.27 -0.05
C VAL A 29 -5.67 2.99 -1.35
N PHE A 30 -5.45 1.71 -1.69
CA PHE A 30 -4.75 1.34 -2.92
C PHE A 30 -5.57 1.64 -4.18
N VAL A 31 -6.87 1.28 -4.16
CA VAL A 31 -7.76 1.50 -5.30
C VAL A 31 -7.92 2.99 -5.58
N TRP A 32 -8.10 3.82 -4.56
CA TRP A 32 -8.20 5.26 -4.71
C TRP A 32 -6.93 5.86 -5.32
N ALA A 33 -5.75 5.50 -4.80
CA ALA A 33 -4.48 5.95 -5.35
C ALA A 33 -4.32 5.54 -6.82
N PHE A 34 -4.73 4.31 -7.17
CA PHE A 34 -4.75 3.85 -8.56
C PHE A 34 -5.70 4.69 -9.43
N LEU A 35 -6.93 4.92 -8.98
CA LEU A 35 -7.94 5.67 -9.73
C LEU A 35 -7.51 7.12 -9.95
N ASP A 36 -7.08 7.82 -8.89
CA ASP A 36 -6.62 9.20 -8.99
C ASP A 36 -5.41 9.33 -9.92
N LYS A 37 -4.42 8.43 -9.81
CA LYS A 37 -3.23 8.44 -10.69
C LYS A 37 -3.56 8.07 -12.13
N THR A 38 -4.49 7.13 -12.34
CA THR A 38 -4.88 6.69 -13.68
C THR A 38 -5.61 7.80 -14.42
N PHE A 39 -6.60 8.43 -13.77
CA PHE A 39 -7.54 9.34 -14.43
C PHE A 39 -7.30 10.82 -14.12
N GLY A 40 -6.40 11.15 -13.18
CA GLY A 40 -6.13 12.54 -12.78
C GLY A 40 -7.37 13.21 -12.18
N LEU A 41 -7.96 12.59 -11.14
CA LEU A 41 -9.22 13.05 -10.53
C LEU A 41 -9.07 14.36 -9.72
N GLY A 42 -7.86 14.88 -9.58
CA GLY A 42 -7.57 16.18 -9.01
C GLY A 42 -7.38 16.19 -7.49
N HIS A 43 -7.27 15.03 -6.84
CA HIS A 43 -6.94 14.97 -5.42
C HIS A 43 -5.44 15.13 -5.20
N GLU A 44 -4.66 14.10 -5.59
CA GLU A 44 -3.19 14.17 -5.59
C GLU A 44 -2.65 14.38 -7.00
N THR A 45 -3.39 13.90 -8.01
CA THR A 45 -2.98 13.91 -9.41
C THR A 45 -3.84 14.90 -10.19
N PRO A 46 -3.31 16.07 -10.59
CA PRO A 46 -4.00 16.95 -11.53
C PRO A 46 -4.33 16.22 -12.83
N SER A 47 -5.44 16.58 -13.48
CA SER A 47 -5.87 15.94 -14.75
C SER A 47 -4.79 15.91 -15.81
N ALA A 48 -4.04 17.01 -15.99
CA ALA A 48 -2.92 17.11 -16.92
C ALA A 48 -1.73 16.17 -16.63
N LYS A 49 -1.74 15.47 -15.48
CA LYS A 49 -0.73 14.49 -15.08
C LYS A 49 -1.32 13.08 -14.92
N ALA A 50 -2.53 12.85 -15.43
CA ALA A 50 -3.13 11.51 -15.46
C ALA A 50 -2.22 10.54 -16.21
N TRP A 51 -2.16 9.29 -15.74
CA TRP A 51 -1.33 8.27 -16.38
C TRP A 51 -1.80 7.95 -17.80
N ILE A 52 -3.11 7.94 -18.04
CA ILE A 52 -3.69 7.71 -19.37
C ILE A 52 -3.35 8.83 -20.36
N ASP A 53 -2.99 10.02 -19.85
CA ASP A 53 -2.55 11.17 -20.65
C ASP A 53 -1.02 11.25 -20.76
N GLY A 54 -0.30 10.19 -20.36
CA GLY A 54 1.15 10.08 -20.44
C GLY A 54 1.91 10.64 -19.25
N GLY A 55 1.23 11.01 -18.16
CA GLY A 55 1.87 11.39 -16.90
C GLY A 55 2.62 10.22 -16.26
N SER A 56 3.64 10.50 -15.43
CA SER A 56 4.34 9.49 -14.63
C SER A 56 3.76 9.41 -13.20
N PRO A 57 3.12 8.30 -12.81
CA PRO A 57 2.56 8.09 -11.48
C PRO A 57 3.54 8.24 -10.32
N THR A 58 4.82 7.93 -10.54
CA THR A 58 5.84 7.89 -9.47
C THR A 58 6.88 9.01 -9.55
N GLU A 59 7.13 9.60 -10.72
CA GLU A 59 8.22 10.58 -10.90
C GLU A 59 8.16 11.71 -9.88
N GLY A 60 7.00 12.36 -9.73
CA GLY A 60 6.85 13.50 -8.82
C GLY A 60 7.18 13.14 -7.37
N PHE A 61 6.78 11.95 -6.93
CA PHE A 61 7.04 11.45 -5.59
C PHE A 61 8.52 11.08 -5.43
N LEU A 62 9.06 10.27 -6.35
CA LEU A 62 10.44 9.80 -6.27
C LEU A 62 11.48 10.90 -6.46
N LYS A 63 11.16 11.97 -7.19
CA LYS A 63 12.09 13.08 -7.45
C LYS A 63 12.14 14.14 -6.35
N ASN A 64 11.04 14.34 -5.62
CA ASN A 64 10.89 15.48 -4.70
C ASN A 64 10.76 15.07 -3.23
N THR A 65 10.39 13.83 -2.94
CA THR A 65 10.15 13.35 -1.57
C THR A 65 11.42 12.86 -0.87
N PRO A 66 12.31 12.05 -1.50
CA PRO A 66 13.49 11.53 -0.82
C PRO A 66 14.45 12.61 -0.33
N LYS A 67 14.77 12.56 0.97
CA LYS A 67 15.77 13.44 1.61
C LYS A 67 16.80 12.68 2.44
N GLY A 68 16.54 11.41 2.71
CA GLY A 68 17.35 10.54 3.56
C GLY A 68 18.44 9.76 2.81
N PRO A 69 18.97 8.69 3.42
CA PRO A 69 20.12 7.95 2.91
C PRO A 69 19.90 7.28 1.54
N PHE A 70 18.64 7.08 1.14
CA PHE A 70 18.26 6.45 -0.12
C PHE A 70 17.90 7.46 -1.23
N ALA A 71 18.13 8.77 -1.02
CA ALA A 71 17.69 9.79 -1.97
C ALA A 71 18.23 9.59 -3.39
N GLY A 72 19.53 9.31 -3.54
CA GLY A 72 20.14 9.04 -4.85
C GLY A 72 19.48 7.86 -5.57
N PHE A 73 19.30 6.74 -4.86
CA PHE A 73 18.65 5.55 -5.39
C PHE A 73 17.24 5.84 -5.93
N TYR A 74 16.42 6.60 -5.20
CA TYR A 74 15.07 6.93 -5.65
C TYR A 74 15.03 7.97 -6.76
N HIS A 75 15.94 8.95 -6.74
CA HIS A 75 16.09 9.89 -7.85
C HIS A 75 16.45 9.17 -9.15
N ASP A 76 17.30 8.14 -9.11
CA ASP A 76 17.68 7.34 -10.28
C ASP A 76 16.51 6.50 -10.85
N LEU A 77 15.51 6.20 -10.02
CA LEU A 77 14.29 5.50 -10.44
C LEU A 77 13.20 6.44 -10.97
N ALA A 78 13.28 7.74 -10.68
CA ALA A 78 12.25 8.70 -11.03
C ALA A 78 12.10 8.85 -12.56
N GLY A 79 10.88 8.70 -13.06
CA GLY A 79 10.57 8.83 -14.49
C GLY A 79 10.86 7.58 -15.32
N LEU A 80 11.31 6.47 -14.70
CA LEU A 80 11.45 5.20 -15.40
C LEU A 80 10.08 4.56 -15.62
N ALA A 81 9.70 4.37 -16.89
CA ALA A 81 8.37 3.84 -17.24
C ALA A 81 8.06 2.47 -16.60
N TRP A 82 9.06 1.59 -16.44
CA TRP A 82 8.84 0.28 -15.81
C TRP A 82 8.53 0.39 -14.31
N VAL A 83 9.04 1.43 -13.63
CA VAL A 83 8.74 1.72 -12.22
C VAL A 83 7.28 2.16 -12.11
N ASP A 84 6.82 3.02 -13.02
CA ASP A 84 5.42 3.43 -13.09
C ASP A 84 4.47 2.26 -13.31
N TRP A 85 4.78 1.38 -14.28
CA TRP A 85 3.98 0.18 -14.53
C TRP A 85 3.95 -0.75 -13.32
N LEU A 86 5.10 -1.02 -12.70
CA LEU A 86 5.18 -1.89 -11.53
C LEU A 86 4.38 -1.31 -10.35
N PHE A 87 4.50 -0.01 -10.11
CA PHE A 87 3.76 0.68 -9.07
C PHE A 87 2.25 0.64 -9.31
N MET A 88 1.80 0.95 -10.54
CA MET A 88 0.37 0.94 -10.88
C MET A 88 -0.22 -0.47 -10.85
N LEU A 89 0.50 -1.48 -11.33
CA LEU A 89 0.11 -2.89 -11.19
C LEU A 89 0.06 -3.32 -9.72
N GLY A 90 0.99 -2.83 -8.90
CA GLY A 90 0.96 -3.00 -7.45
C GLY A 90 -0.32 -2.43 -6.84
N LEU A 91 -0.61 -1.15 -7.08
CA LEU A 91 -1.82 -0.50 -6.55
C LEU A 91 -3.10 -1.22 -6.98
N ALA A 92 -3.24 -1.50 -8.28
CA ALA A 92 -4.43 -2.18 -8.81
C ALA A 92 -4.55 -3.62 -8.29
N GLY A 93 -3.46 -4.39 -8.35
CA GLY A 93 -3.43 -5.80 -7.97
C GLY A 93 -3.66 -6.01 -6.47
N ILE A 94 -2.94 -5.27 -5.63
CA ILE A 94 -3.10 -5.33 -4.17
C ILE A 94 -4.48 -4.82 -3.78
N GLY A 95 -4.91 -3.68 -4.31
CA GLY A 95 -6.22 -3.11 -4.04
C GLY A 95 -7.37 -4.05 -4.40
N ALA A 96 -7.35 -4.63 -5.61
CA ALA A 96 -8.36 -5.58 -6.05
C ALA A 96 -8.36 -6.88 -5.24
N ALA A 97 -7.17 -7.43 -4.94
CA ALA A 97 -7.03 -8.64 -4.12
C ALA A 97 -7.59 -8.42 -2.71
N LEU A 98 -7.25 -7.29 -2.06
CA LEU A 98 -7.79 -6.92 -0.76
C LEU A 98 -9.30 -6.68 -0.82
N LEU A 99 -9.82 -6.04 -1.86
CA LEU A 99 -11.26 -5.76 -2.00
C LEU A 99 -12.07 -7.05 -2.14
N LEU A 100 -11.64 -7.92 -3.06
CA LEU A 100 -12.30 -9.19 -3.38
C LEU A 100 -12.03 -10.28 -2.33
N GLY A 101 -10.96 -10.16 -1.56
CA GLY A 101 -10.57 -11.15 -0.54
C GLY A 101 -9.92 -12.39 -1.13
N ILE A 102 -9.32 -12.27 -2.32
CA ILE A 102 -8.67 -13.38 -3.04
C ILE A 102 -7.16 -13.18 -3.04
N GLY A 103 -6.39 -14.29 -3.01
CA GLY A 103 -4.93 -14.21 -3.08
C GLY A 103 -4.27 -13.49 -1.90
N MET A 104 -4.92 -13.46 -0.72
CA MET A 104 -4.55 -12.61 0.43
C MET A 104 -3.08 -12.71 0.85
N ARG A 105 -2.46 -13.90 0.80
CA ARG A 105 -1.03 -14.06 1.14
C ARG A 105 -0.10 -13.37 0.16
N ILE A 106 -0.42 -13.44 -1.14
CA ILE A 106 0.35 -12.76 -2.19
C ILE A 106 0.13 -11.25 -2.09
N ALA A 107 -1.12 -10.83 -1.91
CA ALA A 107 -1.47 -9.42 -1.68
C ALA A 107 -0.75 -8.85 -0.45
N ALA A 108 -0.61 -9.64 0.61
CA ALA A 108 0.09 -9.22 1.81
C ALA A 108 1.60 -9.10 1.62
N ALA A 109 2.23 -10.06 0.97
CA ALA A 109 3.66 -9.98 0.66
C ALA A 109 3.95 -8.77 -0.26
N ALA A 110 3.21 -8.62 -1.36
CA ALA A 110 3.39 -7.53 -2.30
C ALA A 110 3.05 -6.16 -1.70
N GLY A 111 1.93 -6.08 -0.96
CA GLY A 111 1.48 -4.86 -0.30
C GLY A 111 2.43 -4.39 0.79
N ALA A 112 2.89 -5.30 1.65
CA ALA A 112 3.89 -4.97 2.66
C ALA A 112 5.21 -4.51 2.02
N LEU A 113 5.68 -5.18 0.96
CA LEU A 113 6.88 -4.76 0.24
C LEU A 113 6.73 -3.34 -0.32
N LEU A 114 5.63 -3.07 -1.04
CA LEU A 114 5.36 -1.75 -1.62
C LEU A 114 5.31 -0.68 -0.52
N LEU A 115 4.58 -0.91 0.56
CA LEU A 115 4.44 0.03 1.67
C LEU A 115 5.77 0.30 2.38
N VAL A 116 6.59 -0.74 2.62
CA VAL A 116 7.93 -0.56 3.21
C VAL A 116 8.85 0.21 2.27
N MET A 117 8.75 0.00 0.95
CA MET A 117 9.47 0.83 -0.01
C MET A 117 9.01 2.29 0.10
N MET A 118 7.71 2.57 0.12
CA MET A 118 7.16 3.94 0.29
C MET A 118 7.63 4.60 1.60
N TRP A 119 7.60 3.86 2.71
CA TRP A 119 8.18 4.31 3.98
C TRP A 119 9.64 4.72 3.85
N SER A 120 10.45 3.93 3.13
CA SER A 120 11.88 4.22 2.96
C SER A 120 12.16 5.42 2.04
N VAL A 121 11.22 5.80 1.16
CA VAL A 121 11.29 7.04 0.36
C VAL A 121 11.20 8.27 1.28
N VAL A 122 10.33 8.23 2.29
CA VAL A 122 10.02 9.39 3.14
C VAL A 122 10.94 9.55 4.35
N LEU A 123 12.07 8.84 4.42
CA LEU A 123 12.96 8.90 5.59
C LEU A 123 13.72 10.25 5.71
N PRO A 124 13.82 10.83 6.92
CA PRO A 124 13.01 10.52 8.11
C PRO A 124 11.56 10.98 7.93
N PRO A 125 10.54 10.24 8.41
CA PRO A 125 9.14 10.61 8.22
C PRO A 125 8.84 12.01 8.76
N ALA A 126 7.93 12.73 8.09
CA ALA A 126 7.68 14.14 8.38
C ALA A 126 7.23 14.40 9.85
N ASN A 127 6.49 13.45 10.43
CA ASN A 127 5.83 13.61 11.73
C ASN A 127 6.37 12.67 12.82
N ASN A 128 7.39 11.85 12.52
CA ASN A 128 7.92 10.86 13.45
C ASN A 128 9.36 10.50 13.10
N LEU A 129 10.14 10.03 14.08
CA LEU A 129 11.53 9.59 13.84
C LEU A 129 11.61 8.28 13.04
N PHE A 130 10.56 7.46 13.06
CA PHE A 130 10.58 6.12 12.48
C PHE A 130 9.22 5.68 11.93
N MET A 131 8.14 5.83 12.70
CA MET A 131 6.83 5.24 12.37
C MET A 131 5.97 6.18 11.52
N ASP A 132 5.42 5.67 10.42
CA ASP A 132 4.37 6.32 9.67
C ASP A 132 3.22 5.34 9.34
N ASP A 133 2.24 5.85 8.62
CA ASP A 133 1.07 5.13 8.15
C ASP A 133 1.42 3.96 7.21
N HIS A 134 2.48 4.04 6.40
CA HIS A 134 2.88 2.93 5.53
C HIS A 134 3.27 1.68 6.33
N LEU A 135 4.04 1.83 7.41
CA LEU A 135 4.41 0.71 8.27
C LEU A 135 3.20 0.14 9.02
N ILE A 136 2.28 0.99 9.49
CA ILE A 136 1.04 0.54 10.13
C ILE A 136 0.21 -0.27 9.13
N TYR A 137 0.04 0.23 7.90
CA TYR A 137 -0.69 -0.49 6.85
C TYR A 137 -0.02 -1.83 6.51
N ALA A 138 1.31 -1.88 6.45
CA ALA A 138 2.04 -3.11 6.16
C ALA A 138 1.77 -4.19 7.22
N ILE A 139 1.80 -3.81 8.50
CA ILE A 139 1.49 -4.70 9.62
C ILE A 139 0.04 -5.20 9.53
N VAL A 140 -0.92 -4.31 9.28
CA VAL A 140 -2.35 -4.66 9.21
C VAL A 140 -2.62 -5.61 8.04
N ILE A 141 -2.04 -5.37 6.87
CA ILE A 141 -2.20 -6.26 5.71
C ILE A 141 -1.60 -7.64 6.01
N VAL A 142 -0.44 -7.72 6.66
CA VAL A 142 0.14 -9.00 7.09
C VAL A 142 -0.80 -9.71 8.06
N GLY A 143 -1.34 -9.00 9.06
CA GLY A 143 -2.31 -9.53 10.00
C GLY A 143 -3.57 -10.08 9.32
N LEU A 144 -4.07 -9.42 8.29
CA LEU A 144 -5.23 -9.87 7.49
C LEU A 144 -5.01 -11.18 6.72
N ALA A 145 -3.75 -11.61 6.55
CA ALA A 145 -3.40 -12.82 5.80
C ALA A 145 -3.05 -14.03 6.69
N LEU A 146 -2.99 -13.83 8.02
CA LEU A 146 -2.74 -14.86 9.03
C LEU A 146 -4.05 -15.52 9.47
#